data_AF-A0A7L7MHI4-F1
#
_entry.id   AF-A0A7L7MHI4-F1
#
_cell.length_a   1.000
_cell.length_b   1.000
_cell.length_c   1.000
_cell.angle_alpha   90.00
_cell.angle_beta   90.00
_cell.angle_gamma   90.00
#
_symmetry.space_group_name_H-M   'P 1'
#
loop_
_entity.id
_entity.type
_entity.pdbx_description
1 polymer ?
#
loop_
_entity_poly.entity_id
_entity_poly.type
_entity_poly.pdbx_seq_one_letter_code
_entity_poly.pdbx_strand_id
1 'polypeptide(L)'
;MSHYSLDPLAWATAAYGPGLRRLLDEPGLVAAVDQHAAAVRDSIEMDRETLGDYLLGFLDELHDQGWDHDLPDDSFPSLRVLSVCWLARENGYLPADDTHA
;
A
#
# COMPACT_ATOMS: atom_id res chain seq x y z
N MET A 1 -5.93 -21.37 -3.49
CA MET A 1 -5.65 -21.14 -2.05
C MET A 1 -4.89 -19.84 -1.96
N SER A 2 -5.52 -18.77 -1.50
CA SER A 2 -4.81 -17.68 -0.84
C SER A 2 -5.77 -17.03 0.15
N HIS A 3 -5.47 -17.19 1.44
CA HIS A 3 -6.16 -16.50 2.52
C HIS A 3 -5.62 -15.06 2.56
N TYR A 4 -6.01 -14.22 1.61
CA TYR A 4 -5.97 -12.79 1.86
C TYR A 4 -7.00 -12.49 2.95
N SER A 5 -6.63 -11.63 3.90
CA SER A 5 -7.59 -11.03 4.83
C SER A 5 -8.83 -10.56 4.05
N LEU A 6 -10.00 -10.55 4.68
CA LEU A 6 -11.23 -10.00 4.09
C LEU A 6 -11.09 -8.52 3.65
N ASP A 7 -9.96 -7.88 3.97
CA ASP A 7 -9.59 -6.53 3.58
C ASP A 7 -8.10 -6.44 3.17
N PRO A 8 -7.79 -6.30 1.86
CA PRO A 8 -6.41 -6.20 1.37
C PRO A 8 -5.70 -4.91 1.81
N LEU A 9 -6.44 -3.81 1.95
CA LEU A 9 -5.87 -2.52 2.36
C LEU A 9 -5.48 -2.55 3.84
N ALA A 10 -6.31 -3.16 4.68
CA ALA A 10 -6.00 -3.37 6.09
C ALA A 10 -4.77 -4.27 6.26
N TRP A 11 -4.71 -5.38 5.51
CA TRP A 11 -3.56 -6.30 5.56
C TRP A 11 -2.26 -5.60 5.13
N ALA A 12 -2.24 -4.90 3.99
CA ALA A 12 -1.05 -4.22 3.52
C ALA A 12 -0.64 -3.09 4.47
N THR A 13 -1.59 -2.35 5.02
CA THR A 13 -1.29 -1.30 6.00
C THR A 13 -0.71 -1.87 7.30
N ALA A 14 -1.16 -3.05 7.73
CA ALA A 14 -0.56 -3.73 8.89
C ALA A 14 0.89 -4.17 8.59
N ALA A 15 1.16 -4.70 7.40
CA ALA A 15 2.47 -5.21 7.01
C ALA A 15 3.48 -4.10 6.68
N TYR A 16 3.08 -3.10 5.90
CA TYR A 16 3.97 -2.07 5.32
C TYR A 16 3.75 -0.67 5.91
N GLY A 17 2.59 -0.41 6.52
CA GLY A 17 2.26 0.88 7.10
C GLY A 17 3.18 1.39 8.21
N PRO A 18 3.95 0.56 8.96
CA PRO A 18 5.01 1.06 9.84
C PRO A 18 6.08 1.89 9.10
N GLY A 19 6.32 1.62 7.81
CA GLY A 19 7.24 2.37 6.96
C GLY A 19 6.84 3.83 6.76
N LEU A 20 5.55 4.16 6.89
CA LEU A 20 5.06 5.53 6.76
C LEU A 20 5.63 6.48 7.83
N ARG A 21 6.12 5.94 8.96
CA ARG A 21 6.78 6.75 9.99
C ARG A 21 8.06 7.42 9.47
N ARG A 22 8.75 6.81 8.51
CA ARG A 22 9.97 7.37 7.89
C ARG A 22 9.70 8.66 7.12
N LEU A 23 8.48 8.86 6.64
CA LEU A 23 8.07 10.09 5.94
C LEU A 23 8.21 11.35 6.80
N LEU A 24 8.25 11.21 8.13
CA LEU A 24 8.44 12.33 9.06
C LEU A 24 9.87 12.89 8.99
N ASP A 25 10.85 12.05 8.66
CA ASP A 25 12.28 12.35 8.78
C ASP A 25 13.00 12.33 7.42
N GLU A 26 12.40 11.74 6.39
CA GLU A 26 13.05 11.48 5.09
C GLU A 26 12.35 12.19 3.92
N PRO A 27 12.73 13.43 3.56
CA PRO A 27 12.06 14.19 2.49
C PRO A 27 12.18 13.54 1.10
N GLY A 28 13.26 12.78 0.86
CA GLY A 28 13.40 12.00 -0.37
C GLY A 28 12.36 10.89 -0.49
N LEU A 29 12.02 10.24 0.64
CA LEU A 29 10.99 9.22 0.70
C LEU A 29 9.59 9.83 0.51
N VAL A 30 9.34 11.02 1.05
CA VAL A 30 8.10 11.79 0.82
C VAL A 30 7.88 12.02 -0.67
N ALA A 31 8.89 12.52 -1.38
CA ALA A 31 8.80 12.77 -2.81
C ALA A 31 8.56 11.47 -3.61
N ALA A 32 9.24 10.37 -3.24
CA ALA A 32 9.06 9.09 -3.89
C ALA A 32 7.65 8.51 -3.69
N VAL A 33 7.13 8.56 -2.46
CA VAL A 33 5.76 8.10 -2.15
C VAL A 33 4.72 8.96 -2.84
N ASP A 34 4.89 10.29 -2.87
CA ASP A 34 3.98 11.21 -3.59
C ASP A 34 3.92 10.89 -5.08
N GLN A 35 5.08 10.69 -5.72
CA GLN A 35 5.14 10.31 -7.13
C GLN A 35 4.42 8.99 -7.41
N HIS A 36 4.62 7.98 -6.56
CA HIS A 36 3.91 6.70 -6.70
C HIS A 36 2.41 6.86 -6.48
N ALA A 37 1.98 7.65 -5.48
CA ALA A 37 0.58 7.91 -5.21
C ALA A 37 -0.10 8.66 -6.37
N ALA A 38 0.58 9.62 -6.99
CA ALA A 38 0.12 10.28 -8.21
C ALA A 38 -0.06 9.27 -9.36
N ALA A 39 0.93 8.40 -9.59
CA ALA A 39 0.83 7.37 -10.61
C ALA A 39 -0.30 6.35 -10.36
N VAL A 40 -0.63 6.04 -9.10
CA VAL A 40 -1.82 5.22 -8.78
C VAL A 40 -3.10 5.99 -9.12
N ARG A 41 -3.24 7.23 -8.66
CA ARG A 41 -4.40 8.10 -8.94
C ARG A 41 -4.68 8.28 -10.43
N ASP A 42 -3.63 8.36 -11.25
CA ASP A 42 -3.75 8.48 -12.70
C ASP A 42 -4.22 7.18 -13.39
N SER A 43 -4.08 6.04 -12.71
CA SER A 43 -4.34 4.72 -13.29
C SER A 43 -5.72 4.13 -12.95
N ILE A 44 -6.37 4.59 -11.88
CA ILE A 44 -7.61 4.03 -11.36
C ILE A 44 -8.57 5.11 -10.85
N GLU A 45 -9.86 4.79 -10.78
CA GLU A 45 -10.79 5.58 -9.97
C GLU A 45 -10.45 5.44 -8.48
N MET A 46 -10.55 6.55 -7.73
CA MET A 46 -10.17 6.58 -6.33
C MET A 46 -11.36 6.25 -5.43
N ASP A 47 -11.55 4.95 -5.22
CA ASP A 47 -12.45 4.39 -4.21
C ASP A 47 -11.80 3.19 -3.52
N ARG A 48 -12.41 2.74 -2.43
CA ARG A 48 -11.86 1.68 -1.57
C ARG A 48 -11.73 0.33 -2.30
N GLU A 49 -12.72 -0.03 -3.12
CA GLU A 49 -12.76 -1.32 -3.82
C GLU A 49 -11.68 -1.34 -4.90
N THR A 50 -11.67 -0.32 -5.76
CA THR A 50 -10.71 -0.21 -6.85
C THR A 50 -9.25 -0.13 -6.36
N LEU A 51 -8.99 0.57 -5.25
CA LEU A 51 -7.64 0.61 -4.66
C LEU A 51 -7.21 -0.75 -4.07
N GLY A 52 -8.16 -1.51 -3.51
CA GLY A 52 -7.92 -2.87 -3.02
C GLY A 52 -7.62 -3.84 -4.16
N ASP A 53 -8.39 -3.79 -5.24
CA ASP A 53 -8.19 -4.61 -6.43
C ASP A 53 -6.86 -4.27 -7.13
N TYR A 54 -6.53 -2.99 -7.22
CA TYR A 54 -5.23 -2.54 -7.72
C TYR A 54 -4.07 -3.15 -6.93
N LEU A 55 -4.15 -3.13 -5.60
CA LEU A 55 -3.13 -3.68 -4.72
C LEU A 55 -2.98 -5.19 -4.91
N LEU A 56 -4.10 -5.93 -4.97
CA LEU A 56 -4.07 -7.38 -5.19
C LEU A 56 -3.46 -7.73 -6.54
N GLY A 57 -3.91 -7.08 -7.62
CA GLY A 57 -3.35 -7.30 -8.95
C GLY A 57 -1.85 -6.95 -9.02
N PHE A 58 -1.42 -5.90 -8.34
CA PHE A 58 -0.01 -5.54 -8.25
C PHE A 58 0.83 -6.62 -7.52
N LEU A 59 0.33 -7.16 -6.41
CA LEU A 59 1.02 -8.18 -5.64
C LEU A 59 1.05 -9.54 -6.35
N ASP A 60 -0.05 -9.90 -7.00
CA ASP A 60 -0.13 -11.14 -7.79
C ASP A 60 0.85 -11.11 -8.96
N GLU A 61 0.96 -9.97 -9.66
CA GLU A 61 1.94 -9.77 -10.74
C GLU A 61 3.39 -9.90 -10.22
N LEU A 62 3.71 -9.36 -9.03
CA LEU A 62 5.04 -9.53 -8.43
C LEU A 62 5.33 -10.99 -8.07
N HIS A 63 4.34 -11.67 -7.49
CA HIS A 63 4.44 -13.09 -7.16
C HIS A 63 4.71 -13.93 -8.42
N ASP A 64 3.97 -13.66 -9.51
CA ASP A 64 4.14 -14.36 -10.78
C ASP A 64 5.51 -14.10 -11.43
N GLN A 65 6.09 -12.92 -11.19
CA GLN A 65 7.46 -12.58 -11.59
C GLN A 65 8.53 -13.19 -10.67
N GLY A 66 8.13 -13.90 -9.61
CA GLY A 66 9.05 -14.55 -8.67
C GLY A 66 9.76 -13.57 -7.73
N TRP A 67 9.16 -12.40 -7.46
CA TRP A 67 9.72 -11.45 -6.50
C TRP A 67 9.58 -11.98 -5.07
N ASP A 68 10.70 -12.04 -4.34
CA ASP A 68 10.75 -12.51 -2.95
C ASP A 68 10.52 -11.36 -1.94
N HIS A 69 10.02 -11.70 -0.75
CA HIS A 69 9.53 -10.77 0.26
C HIS A 69 10.61 -9.90 0.94
N ASP A 70 11.89 -10.15 0.68
CA ASP A 70 13.04 -9.34 1.19
C ASP A 70 13.31 -8.12 0.31
N LEU A 71 12.28 -7.32 0.06
CA LEU A 71 12.44 -6.11 -0.73
C LEU A 71 13.17 -5.04 0.08
N PRO A 72 14.21 -4.37 -0.49
CA PRO A 72 14.74 -3.16 0.11
C PRO A 72 13.60 -2.18 0.37
N ASP A 73 13.60 -1.52 1.54
CA ASP A 73 12.51 -0.65 1.97
C ASP A 73 12.17 0.44 0.93
N ASP A 74 13.15 0.85 0.11
CA ASP A 74 13.01 1.91 -0.90
C ASP A 74 12.97 1.37 -2.34
N SER A 75 12.74 0.07 -2.52
CA SER A 75 12.54 -0.52 -3.86
C SER A 75 11.23 -0.05 -4.49
N PHE A 76 11.11 -0.14 -5.83
CA PHE A 76 9.89 0.29 -6.53
C PHE A 76 8.61 -0.39 -5.98
N PRO A 77 8.57 -1.71 -5.72
CA PRO A 77 7.37 -2.30 -5.12
C PRO A 77 7.13 -1.91 -3.67
N SER A 78 8.17 -1.77 -2.86
CA SER A 78 8.01 -1.28 -1.49
C SER A 78 7.40 0.12 -1.49
N LEU A 79 7.91 1.03 -2.34
CA LEU A 79 7.36 2.38 -2.52
C LEU A 79 5.93 2.36 -3.07
N ARG A 80 5.62 1.45 -4.00
CA ARG A 80 4.26 1.30 -4.54
C ARG A 80 3.27 0.85 -3.46
N VAL A 81 3.59 -0.19 -2.70
CA VAL A 81 2.73 -0.67 -1.61
C VAL A 81 2.62 0.38 -0.50
N LEU A 82 3.72 1.07 -0.16
CA LEU A 82 3.72 2.16 0.81
C LEU A 82 2.84 3.33 0.38
N SER A 83 2.84 3.67 -0.92
CA SER A 83 1.95 4.69 -1.48
C SER A 83 0.47 4.31 -1.41
N VAL A 84 0.14 3.02 -1.60
CA VAL A 84 -1.22 2.51 -1.41
C VAL A 84 -1.63 2.59 0.06
N CYS A 85 -0.75 2.23 1.00
CA CYS A 85 -1.01 2.38 2.44
C CYS A 85 -1.26 3.85 2.82
N TRP A 86 -0.49 4.77 2.23
CA TRP A 86 -0.69 6.20 2.42
C TRP A 86 -2.04 6.67 1.86
N LEU A 87 -2.39 6.27 0.63
CA LEU A 87 -3.69 6.58 0.01
C LEU A 87 -4.87 6.02 0.82
N ALA A 88 -4.77 4.79 1.33
CA ALA A 88 -5.82 4.17 2.12
C ALA A 88 -6.06 4.94 3.44
N ARG A 89 -4.98 5.42 4.10
CA ARG A 89 -5.08 6.28 5.29
C ARG A 89 -5.68 7.63 4.97
N GLU A 90 -5.16 8.30 3.93
CA GLU A 90 -5.56 9.67 3.57
C GLU A 90 -7.04 9.76 3.17
N ASN A 91 -7.56 8.72 2.50
CA ASN A 91 -8.96 8.66 2.08
C ASN A 91 -9.89 7.98 3.09
N GLY A 92 -9.38 7.53 4.24
CA GLY A 92 -10.20 6.87 5.27
C GLY A 92 -10.78 5.51 4.84
N TYR A 93 -10.05 4.76 4.00
CA TYR A 93 -10.49 3.45 3.49
C TYR A 93 -10.16 2.28 4.40
N LEU A 94 -9.41 2.53 5.47
CA LEU A 94 -9.11 1.54 6.49
C LEU A 94 -10.35 1.34 7.39
N PRO A 95 -10.57 0.11 7.88
CA PRO A 95 -11.60 -0.11 8.88
C PRO A 95 -11.33 0.80 10.09
N ALA A 96 -12.41 1.26 10.73
CA ALA A 96 -12.27 1.87 12.05
C ALA A 96 -11.55 0.87 12.94
N ASP A 97 -10.60 1.34 13.76
CA ASP A 97 -10.05 0.51 14.83
C ASP A 97 -11.24 0.11 15.72
N ASP A 98 -11.71 -1.13 15.59
CA ASP A 98 -12.64 -1.75 16.55
C ASP A 98 -11.87 -2.03 17.86
N THR A 99 -11.30 -0.97 18.45
CA THR A 99 -10.83 -0.98 19.83
C THR A 99 -12.09 -1.06 20.67
N HIS A 100 -12.34 -2.27 21.16
CA HIS A 100 -13.48 -2.59 21.99
C HIS A 100 -13.55 -1.64 23.19
N ALA A 101 -14.79 -1.22 23.47
CA ALA A 101 -15.23 -0.52 24.68
C ALA A 101 -14.77 -1.20 25.98
#